data_AF-A0A1X6NBQ0-F1
#
_entry.id   AF-A0A1X6NBQ0-F1
#
_cell.length_a   1.000
_cell.length_b   1.000
_cell.length_c   1.000
_cell.angle_alpha   90.00
_cell.angle_beta   90.00
_cell.angle_gamma   90.00
#
_symmetry.space_group_name_H-M   'P 1'
#
loop_
_entity.id
_entity.type
_entity.pdbx_description
1 polymer ?
#
loop_
_entity_poly.entity_id
_entity_poly.type
_entity_poly.pdbx_seq_one_letter_code
_entity_poly.pdbx_strand_id
1 'polypeptide(L)'
;MLASAFIAFALAASVLAIPTLFEARQNNPCAGFASGSTDTPGYNFTLHAVPVGASANDTGELLVFGYGPEGGSSPAAGLLALTTEASWGQNQWPFSSMQNGSVYPQPGPQEQGLYAYSNGANAGQEVIFVDTTAQEDIFTLTSVGAGSFCAALVDDVVALAVNGDTNSFSLCNATSNWVEGQVNVVYSPVANNTDYIYDTCSPVRVELISYYG
;
A
#
# COMPACT_ATOMS: atom_id res chain seq x y z
N MET A 1 -38.30 -7.12 66.74
CA MET A 1 -39.32 -6.79 65.71
C MET A 1 -38.69 -5.78 64.76
N LEU A 2 -38.71 -6.09 63.45
CA LEU A 2 -38.31 -5.29 62.27
C LEU A 2 -36.84 -4.81 62.20
N ALA A 3 -35.94 -5.32 61.33
CA ALA A 3 -35.92 -5.52 59.87
C ALA A 3 -35.43 -4.28 59.07
N SER A 4 -34.59 -4.57 58.07
CA SER A 4 -34.30 -3.79 56.84
C SER A 4 -33.19 -2.73 56.93
N ALA A 5 -32.30 -2.56 55.95
CA ALA A 5 -31.99 -3.30 54.74
C ALA A 5 -30.61 -2.85 54.25
N PHE A 6 -29.77 -3.79 53.81
CA PHE A 6 -28.53 -3.52 53.10
C PHE A 6 -28.85 -3.17 51.64
N ILE A 7 -28.49 -1.97 51.18
CA ILE A 7 -28.51 -1.61 49.76
C ILE A 7 -27.08 -1.71 49.23
N ALA A 8 -26.80 -2.79 48.53
CA ALA A 8 -25.58 -2.94 47.74
C ALA A 8 -25.78 -2.23 46.40
N PHE A 9 -25.01 -1.17 46.15
CA PHE A 9 -24.91 -0.56 44.83
C PHE A 9 -23.96 -1.41 43.97
N ALA A 10 -24.53 -2.16 43.03
CA ALA A 10 -23.78 -2.79 41.95
C ALA A 10 -23.47 -1.73 40.88
N LEU A 11 -22.20 -1.30 40.77
CA LEU A 11 -21.73 -0.61 39.58
C LEU A 11 -21.54 -1.64 38.47
N ALA A 12 -22.41 -1.60 37.47
CA ALA A 12 -22.22 -2.32 36.21
C ALA A 12 -20.98 -1.75 35.50
N ALA A 13 -19.93 -2.56 35.38
CA ALA A 13 -18.81 -2.27 34.51
C ALA A 13 -19.29 -2.44 33.05
N SER A 14 -19.59 -1.33 32.37
CA SER A 14 -19.73 -1.31 30.93
C SER A 14 -18.34 -1.50 30.31
N VAL A 15 -17.94 -2.76 30.10
CA VAL A 15 -16.81 -3.11 29.25
C VAL A 15 -17.19 -2.71 27.82
N LEU A 16 -16.64 -1.60 27.36
CA LEU A 16 -16.60 -1.28 25.93
C LEU A 16 -15.72 -2.36 25.28
N ALA A 17 -16.34 -3.34 24.64
CA ALA A 17 -15.65 -4.28 23.78
C ALA A 17 -15.09 -3.50 22.59
N ILE A 18 -13.83 -3.09 22.69
CA ILE A 18 -13.07 -2.55 21.55
C ILE A 18 -12.82 -3.75 20.61
N PRO A 19 -13.18 -3.66 19.32
CA PRO A 19 -13.42 -4.84 18.51
C PRO A 19 -12.12 -5.54 18.13
N THR A 20 -12.16 -6.86 18.13
CA THR A 20 -11.18 -7.83 17.61
C THR A 20 -10.81 -7.66 16.12
N LEU A 21 -11.34 -6.63 15.45
CA LEU A 21 -11.05 -6.30 14.06
C LEU A 21 -9.62 -5.81 13.85
N PHE A 22 -9.03 -5.12 14.83
CA PHE A 22 -7.63 -4.68 14.74
C PHE A 22 -6.65 -5.86 14.84
N GLU A 23 -6.91 -6.84 15.72
CA GLU A 23 -6.06 -8.05 15.83
C GLU A 23 -6.20 -8.99 14.63
N ALA A 24 -7.40 -9.11 14.05
CA ALA A 24 -7.60 -9.93 12.85
C ALA A 24 -6.83 -9.41 11.63
N ARG A 25 -6.71 -8.08 11.47
CA ARG A 25 -5.97 -7.44 10.37
C ARG A 25 -4.45 -7.49 10.52
N GLN A 26 -3.93 -7.61 11.74
CA GLN A 26 -2.49 -7.79 11.97
C GLN A 26 -2.00 -9.20 11.62
N ASN A 27 -2.88 -10.22 11.69
CA ASN A 27 -2.53 -11.61 11.37
C ASN A 27 -2.93 -12.05 9.95
N ASN A 28 -3.83 -11.30 9.29
CA ASN A 28 -4.20 -11.53 7.90
C ASN A 28 -4.55 -10.17 7.24
N PRO A 29 -3.71 -9.64 6.33
CA PRO A 29 -3.95 -8.33 5.70
C PRO A 29 -5.22 -8.31 4.82
N CYS A 30 -5.74 -9.48 4.45
CA CYS A 30 -6.97 -9.63 3.68
C CYS A 30 -8.23 -9.81 4.53
N ALA A 31 -8.13 -9.77 5.86
CA ALA A 31 -9.28 -9.94 6.73
C ALA A 31 -10.35 -8.87 6.49
N GLY A 32 -11.57 -9.31 6.16
CA GLY A 32 -12.73 -8.45 5.93
C GLY A 32 -13.09 -8.22 4.46
N PHE A 33 -12.28 -8.71 3.52
CA PHE A 33 -12.62 -8.69 2.09
C PHE A 33 -13.34 -9.96 1.63
N ALA A 34 -13.85 -9.93 0.40
CA ALA A 34 -14.60 -11.04 -0.19
C ALA A 34 -13.73 -12.29 -0.39
N SER A 35 -14.38 -13.45 -0.48
CA SER A 35 -13.73 -14.72 -0.85
C SER A 35 -13.03 -14.58 -2.19
N GLY A 36 -11.76 -14.99 -2.26
CA GLY A 36 -10.89 -14.76 -3.43
C GLY A 36 -9.83 -13.69 -3.18
N SER A 37 -10.00 -12.84 -2.16
CA SER A 37 -8.94 -11.95 -1.71
C SER A 37 -7.78 -12.74 -1.11
N THR A 38 -6.55 -12.35 -1.43
CA THR A 38 -5.34 -13.09 -1.03
C THR A 38 -4.14 -12.17 -0.88
N ASP A 39 -3.23 -12.51 0.02
CA ASP A 39 -1.96 -11.84 0.23
C ASP A 39 -0.82 -12.52 -0.57
N THR A 40 -1.16 -13.57 -1.31
CA THR A 40 -0.27 -14.37 -2.16
C THR A 40 -1.01 -14.80 -3.43
N PRO A 41 -1.40 -13.86 -4.32
CA PRO A 41 -2.01 -14.18 -5.60
C PRO A 41 -1.07 -15.02 -6.46
N GLY A 42 -1.61 -16.04 -7.13
CA GLY A 42 -0.84 -16.97 -7.97
C GLY A 42 -0.46 -16.43 -9.36
N TYR A 43 -0.48 -15.11 -9.57
CA TYR A 43 -0.22 -14.47 -10.85
C TYR A 43 0.61 -13.19 -10.68
N ASN A 44 1.33 -12.83 -11.73
CA ASN A 44 2.04 -11.54 -11.82
C ASN A 44 1.07 -10.45 -12.28
N PHE A 45 1.32 -9.21 -11.85
CA PHE A 45 0.41 -8.11 -12.14
C PHE A 45 1.14 -6.79 -12.39
N THR A 46 0.48 -5.88 -13.11
CA THR A 46 0.79 -4.45 -13.10
C THR A 46 -0.13 -3.74 -12.10
N LEU A 47 0.28 -2.57 -11.65
CA LEU A 47 -0.50 -1.71 -10.76
C LEU A 47 -1.06 -0.53 -11.56
N HIS A 48 -2.32 -0.21 -11.34
CA HIS A 48 -2.98 0.90 -12.02
C HIS A 48 -3.70 1.81 -11.01
N ALA A 49 -3.58 3.13 -11.16
CA ALA A 49 -4.36 4.09 -10.40
C ALA A 49 -5.64 4.43 -11.16
N VAL A 50 -6.76 3.92 -10.69
CA VAL A 50 -8.09 4.15 -11.24
C VAL A 50 -8.80 5.24 -10.43
N PRO A 51 -9.24 6.36 -11.03
CA PRO A 51 -9.96 7.40 -10.31
C PRO A 51 -11.18 6.86 -9.56
N VAL A 52 -11.41 7.34 -8.34
CA VAL A 52 -12.63 6.97 -7.60
C VAL A 52 -13.87 7.46 -8.36
N GLY A 53 -14.82 6.55 -8.60
CA GLY A 53 -16.02 6.82 -9.40
C GLY A 53 -15.83 6.67 -10.92
N ALA A 54 -14.68 6.20 -11.37
CA ALA A 54 -14.46 5.84 -12.76
C ALA A 54 -15.44 4.75 -13.24
N SER A 55 -15.66 4.70 -14.56
CA SER A 55 -16.53 3.70 -15.18
C SER A 55 -15.90 2.31 -15.12
N ALA A 56 -16.71 1.24 -15.22
CA ALA A 56 -16.23 -0.15 -15.20
C ALA A 56 -15.22 -0.52 -16.30
N ASN A 57 -15.08 0.28 -17.36
CA ASN A 57 -14.12 0.06 -18.44
C ASN A 57 -12.85 0.91 -18.32
N ASP A 58 -12.75 1.73 -17.26
CA ASP A 58 -11.58 2.57 -17.05
C ASP A 58 -10.47 1.73 -16.42
N THR A 59 -9.34 1.62 -17.12
CA THR A 59 -8.17 0.88 -16.65
C THR A 59 -7.23 1.75 -15.81
N GLY A 60 -7.51 3.06 -15.70
CA GLY A 60 -6.67 4.00 -14.96
C GLY A 60 -5.27 4.18 -15.56
N GLU A 61 -4.44 4.94 -14.83
CA GLU A 61 -3.05 5.21 -15.19
C GLU A 61 -2.14 4.07 -14.73
N LEU A 62 -1.23 3.63 -15.61
CA LEU A 62 -0.19 2.66 -15.22
C LEU A 62 0.70 3.27 -14.13
N LEU A 63 0.90 2.50 -13.06
CA LEU A 63 1.84 2.84 -12.00
C LEU A 63 3.16 2.11 -12.23
N VAL A 64 4.25 2.84 -12.09
CA VAL A 64 5.64 2.40 -12.20
C VAL A 64 6.40 2.79 -10.93
N PHE A 65 7.68 2.45 -10.89
CA PHE A 65 8.53 2.69 -9.74
C PHE A 65 9.55 3.77 -10.07
N GLY A 66 9.29 4.98 -9.57
CA GLY A 66 10.18 6.13 -9.72
C GLY A 66 11.17 6.23 -8.57
N TYR A 67 12.34 6.81 -8.80
CA TYR A 67 13.33 6.98 -7.74
C TYR A 67 12.83 7.96 -6.66
N GLY A 68 13.16 7.64 -5.41
CA GLY A 68 12.80 8.45 -4.27
C GLY A 68 13.72 9.63 -3.95
N PRO A 69 13.50 10.33 -2.81
CA PRO A 69 14.33 11.44 -2.36
C PRO A 69 15.81 11.08 -2.46
N GLU A 70 16.64 12.03 -2.93
CA GLU A 70 18.07 11.83 -3.13
C GLU A 70 18.75 11.35 -1.83
N GLY A 71 19.02 10.05 -1.77
CA GLY A 71 19.72 9.38 -0.67
C GLY A 71 20.56 8.18 -1.10
N GLY A 72 20.61 7.88 -2.39
CA GLY A 72 21.48 6.86 -2.97
C GLY A 72 22.13 7.39 -4.23
N SER A 73 23.33 7.96 -4.15
CA SER A 73 24.16 8.33 -5.29
C SER A 73 24.79 7.09 -5.99
N SER A 74 24.04 6.00 -6.07
CA SER A 74 24.49 4.68 -6.49
C SER A 74 23.29 3.88 -7.03
N PRO A 75 23.42 3.14 -8.15
CA PRO A 75 22.41 2.18 -8.62
C PRO A 75 22.33 0.92 -7.73
N ALA A 76 22.54 1.07 -6.43
CA ALA A 76 22.52 -0.01 -5.45
C ALA A 76 21.91 0.52 -4.14
N ALA A 77 20.71 0.04 -3.85
CA ALA A 77 19.93 0.24 -2.63
C ALA A 77 19.45 1.68 -2.36
N GLY A 78 18.18 1.93 -2.67
CA GLY A 78 17.48 3.18 -2.45
C GLY A 78 16.01 3.00 -2.13
N LEU A 79 15.26 4.08 -2.31
CA LEU A 79 13.81 4.10 -2.18
C LEU A 79 13.20 4.27 -3.57
N LEU A 80 12.11 3.57 -3.83
CA LEU A 80 11.26 3.74 -5.00
C LEU A 80 9.88 4.21 -4.54
N ALA A 81 9.31 5.23 -5.19
CA ALA A 81 7.90 5.57 -5.05
C ALA A 81 7.07 4.86 -6.11
N LEU A 82 5.88 4.41 -5.72
CA LEU A 82 4.83 4.06 -6.68
C LEU A 82 4.31 5.35 -7.31
N THR A 83 4.56 5.53 -8.60
CA THR A 83 4.36 6.78 -9.34
C THR A 83 3.66 6.52 -10.66
N THR A 84 3.03 7.52 -11.26
CA THR A 84 2.41 7.36 -12.58
C THR A 84 3.48 7.26 -13.67
N GLU A 85 3.29 6.36 -14.65
CA GLU A 85 4.18 6.25 -15.80
C GLU A 85 4.28 7.59 -16.56
N ALA A 86 3.17 8.32 -16.68
CA ALA A 86 3.12 9.61 -17.35
C ALA A 86 4.06 10.66 -16.71
N SER A 87 4.25 10.61 -15.39
CA SER A 87 5.13 11.55 -14.67
C SER A 87 6.59 11.10 -14.65
N TRP A 88 6.86 9.79 -14.63
CA TRP A 88 8.22 9.24 -14.54
C TRP A 88 8.87 8.98 -15.91
N GLY A 89 8.08 8.54 -16.88
CA GLY A 89 8.48 8.30 -18.27
C GLY A 89 9.26 7.01 -18.52
N GLN A 90 9.51 6.18 -17.50
CA GLN A 90 10.19 4.89 -17.65
C GLN A 90 9.51 3.78 -16.86
N ASN A 91 9.53 2.56 -17.39
CA ASN A 91 9.07 1.37 -16.67
C ASN A 91 10.23 0.37 -16.52
N GLN A 92 11.06 0.61 -15.51
CA GLN A 92 12.23 -0.22 -15.20
C GLN A 92 11.87 -1.48 -14.39
N TRP A 93 10.63 -1.57 -13.90
CA TRP A 93 10.10 -2.64 -13.06
C TRP A 93 8.74 -3.11 -13.60
N PRO A 94 8.72 -3.84 -14.73
CA PRO A 94 7.55 -3.96 -15.61
C PRO A 94 6.33 -4.65 -15.00
N PHE A 95 6.52 -5.49 -13.99
CA PHE A 95 5.45 -6.20 -13.30
C PHE A 95 5.87 -6.53 -11.88
N SER A 96 4.91 -6.94 -11.07
CA SER A 96 5.09 -7.31 -9.68
C SER A 96 4.52 -8.69 -9.40
N SER A 97 5.02 -9.30 -8.33
CA SER A 97 4.36 -10.43 -7.65
C SER A 97 4.02 -10.03 -6.22
N MET A 98 3.18 -10.81 -5.53
CA MET A 98 2.87 -10.58 -4.12
C MET A 98 2.92 -11.90 -3.36
N GLN A 99 3.54 -11.89 -2.20
CA GLN A 99 3.67 -13.05 -1.32
C GLN A 99 3.65 -12.59 0.13
N ASN A 100 2.83 -13.26 0.96
CA ASN A 100 2.66 -12.97 2.40
C ASN A 100 2.42 -11.47 2.67
N GLY A 101 1.63 -10.82 1.81
CA GLY A 101 1.24 -9.42 1.95
C GLY A 101 2.35 -8.41 1.72
N SER A 102 3.43 -8.83 1.04
CA SER A 102 4.47 -7.96 0.50
C SER A 102 4.41 -7.98 -1.03
N VAL A 103 4.60 -6.82 -1.66
CA VAL A 103 4.67 -6.68 -3.12
C VAL A 103 6.13 -6.65 -3.55
N TYR A 104 6.48 -7.42 -4.57
CA TYR A 104 7.83 -7.60 -5.09
C TYR A 104 7.89 -7.18 -6.57
N PRO A 105 8.30 -5.94 -6.85
CA PRO A 105 8.56 -5.48 -8.22
C PRO A 105 9.65 -6.33 -8.86
N GLN A 106 9.47 -6.68 -10.13
CA GLN A 106 10.39 -7.53 -10.87
C GLN A 106 11.28 -6.68 -11.75
N PRO A 107 12.61 -6.86 -11.71
CA PRO A 107 13.54 -5.99 -12.41
C PRO A 107 13.43 -6.17 -13.92
N GLY A 108 13.40 -5.06 -14.64
CA GLY A 108 13.58 -5.02 -16.08
C GLY A 108 15.05 -5.15 -16.50
N PRO A 109 15.36 -5.05 -17.80
CA PRO A 109 16.72 -5.23 -18.30
C PRO A 109 17.77 -4.26 -17.73
N GLN A 110 17.35 -3.07 -17.30
CA GLN A 110 18.25 -2.05 -16.74
C GLN A 110 18.51 -2.22 -15.23
N GLU A 111 17.65 -2.98 -14.55
CA GLU A 111 17.72 -3.19 -13.09
C GLU A 111 18.16 -4.63 -12.76
N GLN A 112 18.80 -5.31 -13.72
CA GLN A 112 19.26 -6.69 -13.54
C GLN A 112 20.23 -6.79 -12.37
N GLY A 113 19.95 -7.74 -11.46
CA GLY A 113 20.74 -7.96 -10.24
C GLY A 113 20.26 -7.13 -9.05
N LEU A 114 19.26 -6.26 -9.24
CA LEU A 114 18.51 -5.65 -8.15
C LEU A 114 17.25 -6.45 -7.83
N TYR A 115 16.77 -6.23 -6.63
CA TYR A 115 15.51 -6.71 -6.14
C TYR A 115 14.80 -5.60 -5.43
N ALA A 116 13.47 -5.60 -5.42
CA ALA A 116 12.68 -4.64 -4.67
C ALA A 116 11.57 -5.31 -3.88
N TYR A 117 11.17 -4.67 -2.78
CA TYR A 117 10.04 -5.09 -1.96
C TYR A 117 9.33 -3.88 -1.34
N SER A 118 8.03 -4.03 -1.11
CA SER A 118 7.19 -3.01 -0.51
C SER A 118 7.58 -2.74 0.94
N ASN A 119 7.58 -1.47 1.35
CA ASN A 119 7.91 -1.04 2.71
C ASN A 119 6.66 -0.59 3.52
N GLY A 120 5.51 -1.20 3.22
CA GLY A 120 4.21 -0.77 3.75
C GLY A 120 3.85 0.67 3.37
N ALA A 121 2.75 1.17 3.92
CA ALA A 121 2.41 2.59 3.86
C ALA A 121 1.67 3.02 5.13
N ASN A 122 2.14 4.07 5.79
CA ASN A 122 1.39 4.72 6.87
C ASN A 122 0.59 5.89 6.32
N ALA A 123 -0.44 6.30 7.07
CA ALA A 123 -1.24 7.45 6.70
C ALA A 123 -0.36 8.69 6.55
N GLY A 124 -0.59 9.43 5.47
CA GLY A 124 0.13 10.63 5.10
C GLY A 124 1.45 10.39 4.37
N GLN A 125 1.82 9.14 4.04
CA GLN A 125 3.06 8.80 3.36
C GLN A 125 2.83 8.30 1.94
N GLU A 126 3.81 8.54 1.06
CA GLU A 126 3.92 7.85 -0.22
C GLU A 126 3.97 6.33 -0.03
N VAL A 127 3.43 5.59 -0.99
CA VAL A 127 3.61 4.14 -1.07
C VAL A 127 4.99 3.86 -1.62
N ILE A 128 5.89 3.45 -0.74
CA ILE A 128 7.32 3.30 -1.03
C ILE A 128 7.78 1.84 -1.01
N PHE A 129 8.82 1.59 -1.78
CA PHE A 129 9.50 0.32 -1.92
C PHE A 129 10.99 0.55 -1.67
N VAL A 130 11.67 -0.51 -1.24
CA VAL A 130 13.11 -0.51 -1.07
C VAL A 130 13.69 -1.44 -2.12
N ASP A 131 14.67 -0.98 -2.88
CA ASP A 131 15.49 -1.83 -3.73
C ASP A 131 16.80 -2.20 -3.04
N THR A 132 17.40 -3.32 -3.43
CA THR A 132 18.64 -3.85 -2.86
C THR A 132 19.35 -4.75 -3.87
N THR A 133 20.67 -4.90 -3.72
CA THR A 133 21.48 -5.87 -4.45
C THR A 133 21.53 -7.24 -3.76
N ALA A 134 21.10 -7.33 -2.49
CA ALA A 134 21.14 -8.55 -1.69
C ALA A 134 19.75 -9.19 -1.58
N GLN A 135 19.56 -10.31 -2.27
CA GLN A 135 18.29 -11.06 -2.26
C GLN A 135 17.90 -11.56 -0.86
N GLU A 136 18.89 -11.90 -0.05
CA GLU A 136 18.74 -12.47 1.29
C GLU A 136 18.16 -11.49 2.33
N ASP A 137 18.33 -10.18 2.10
CA ASP A 137 17.72 -9.15 2.96
C ASP A 137 16.19 -9.14 2.82
N ILE A 138 15.67 -9.44 1.63
CA ILE A 138 14.24 -9.37 1.32
C ILE A 138 13.42 -10.38 2.13
N PHE A 139 13.97 -11.58 2.35
CA PHE A 139 13.30 -12.68 3.04
C PHE A 139 13.55 -12.69 4.55
N THR A 140 14.49 -11.88 5.04
CA THR A 140 14.85 -11.80 6.46
C THR A 140 14.30 -10.56 7.17
N LEU A 141 13.83 -9.55 6.41
CA LEU A 141 13.16 -8.36 6.92
C LEU A 141 11.75 -8.66 7.41
N THR A 142 11.69 -9.21 8.62
CA THR A 142 10.47 -9.48 9.38
C THR A 142 9.88 -8.24 10.06
N SER A 143 10.42 -7.04 9.80
CA SER A 143 10.22 -5.90 10.70
C SER A 143 10.01 -4.52 10.04
N VAL A 144 9.83 -4.42 8.72
CA VAL A 144 9.47 -3.13 8.09
C VAL A 144 8.33 -3.34 7.08
N GLY A 145 7.09 -3.06 7.49
CA GLY A 145 5.90 -3.00 6.61
C GLY A 145 5.47 -4.29 5.90
N ALA A 146 6.27 -5.36 5.97
CA ALA A 146 6.02 -6.68 5.38
C ALA A 146 4.70 -7.25 5.90
N GLY A 147 3.80 -7.60 4.99
CA GLY A 147 2.51 -8.21 5.33
C GLY A 147 1.33 -7.25 5.53
N SER A 148 1.41 -6.01 5.04
CA SER A 148 0.29 -5.05 5.13
C SER A 148 -0.58 -4.99 3.88
N PHE A 149 -0.13 -5.58 2.76
CA PHE A 149 -0.86 -5.55 1.50
C PHE A 149 -1.78 -6.74 1.31
N CYS A 150 -2.90 -6.51 0.64
CA CYS A 150 -3.80 -7.56 0.18
C CYS A 150 -4.20 -7.29 -1.27
N ALA A 151 -4.27 -8.33 -2.10
CA ALA A 151 -5.04 -8.32 -3.33
C ALA A 151 -6.51 -8.57 -2.97
N ALA A 152 -7.27 -7.49 -2.76
CA ALA A 152 -8.63 -7.50 -2.27
C ALA A 152 -9.64 -7.52 -3.42
N LEU A 153 -10.55 -8.49 -3.42
CA LEU A 153 -11.67 -8.51 -4.35
C LEU A 153 -12.77 -7.55 -3.87
N VAL A 154 -12.99 -6.48 -4.62
CA VAL A 154 -13.99 -5.43 -4.34
C VAL A 154 -14.72 -5.11 -5.64
N ASP A 155 -16.05 -5.26 -5.66
CA ASP A 155 -16.90 -4.92 -6.81
C ASP A 155 -16.37 -5.47 -8.16
N ASP A 156 -16.02 -6.77 -8.16
CA ASP A 156 -15.48 -7.53 -9.31
C ASP A 156 -14.09 -7.11 -9.81
N VAL A 157 -13.40 -6.18 -9.15
CA VAL A 157 -11.99 -5.85 -9.40
C VAL A 157 -11.07 -6.32 -8.28
N VAL A 158 -9.80 -6.54 -8.61
CA VAL A 158 -8.77 -6.84 -7.60
C VAL A 158 -8.02 -5.55 -7.27
N ALA A 159 -8.29 -5.00 -6.09
CA ALA A 159 -7.68 -3.78 -5.59
C ALA A 159 -6.54 -4.08 -4.62
N LEU A 160 -5.50 -3.25 -4.64
CA LEU A 160 -4.49 -3.24 -3.59
C LEU A 160 -5.13 -2.64 -2.34
N ALA A 161 -5.15 -3.39 -1.25
CA ALA A 161 -5.48 -2.87 0.06
C ALA A 161 -4.21 -2.71 0.90
N VAL A 162 -4.17 -1.68 1.73
CA VAL A 162 -3.19 -1.51 2.81
C VAL A 162 -3.94 -1.40 4.13
N ASN A 163 -3.52 -2.13 5.15
CA ASN A 163 -4.13 -2.09 6.48
C ASN A 163 -5.66 -2.37 6.48
N GLY A 164 -6.12 -3.18 5.51
CA GLY A 164 -7.52 -3.52 5.31
C GLY A 164 -8.37 -2.38 4.71
N ASP A 165 -7.75 -1.48 3.94
CA ASP A 165 -8.41 -0.40 3.22
C ASP A 165 -7.92 -0.29 1.78
N THR A 166 -8.85 -0.19 0.83
CA THR A 166 -8.62 -0.05 -0.62
C THR A 166 -8.89 1.36 -1.15
N ASN A 167 -9.45 2.26 -0.33
CA ASN A 167 -10.06 3.49 -0.81
C ASN A 167 -9.35 4.78 -0.36
N SER A 168 -8.33 4.68 0.50
CA SER A 168 -7.60 5.87 0.98
C SER A 168 -6.34 6.19 0.16
N PHE A 169 -6.22 5.74 -1.08
CA PHE A 169 -5.11 6.15 -1.94
C PHE A 169 -5.44 7.44 -2.68
N SER A 170 -4.41 8.25 -2.95
CA SER A 170 -4.52 9.43 -3.80
C SER A 170 -3.25 9.60 -4.63
N LEU A 171 -3.39 10.15 -5.83
CA LEU A 171 -2.27 10.63 -6.63
C LEU A 171 -2.00 12.08 -6.26
N CYS A 172 -0.79 12.39 -5.81
CA CYS A 172 -0.39 13.72 -5.39
C CYS A 172 0.90 14.14 -6.11
N ASN A 173 1.01 15.41 -6.48
CA ASN A 173 2.26 15.95 -7.01
C ASN A 173 3.31 15.99 -5.91
N ALA A 174 4.45 15.38 -6.15
CA ALA A 174 5.57 15.40 -5.24
C ALA A 174 6.21 16.81 -5.18
N THR A 175 6.76 17.18 -4.03
CA THR A 175 7.56 18.40 -3.87
C THR A 175 9.01 18.13 -4.27
N SER A 176 9.89 19.13 -4.12
CA SER A 176 11.34 18.99 -4.33
C SER A 176 12.04 18.05 -3.34
N ASN A 177 11.34 17.53 -2.33
CA ASN A 177 11.90 16.45 -1.52
C ASN A 177 12.04 15.16 -2.34
N TRP A 178 11.14 14.94 -3.29
CA TRP A 178 11.23 13.89 -4.30
C TRP A 178 11.74 14.47 -5.63
N VAL A 179 11.83 13.62 -6.65
CA VAL A 179 12.09 14.12 -8.01
C VAL A 179 10.92 15.01 -8.45
N GLU A 180 11.23 16.27 -8.74
CA GLU A 180 10.24 17.28 -9.08
C GLU A 180 9.39 16.85 -10.30
N GLY A 181 8.08 17.01 -10.19
CA GLY A 181 7.13 16.65 -11.25
C GLY A 181 6.62 15.22 -11.21
N GLN A 182 7.14 14.36 -10.32
CA GLN A 182 6.54 13.05 -10.06
C GLN A 182 5.13 13.18 -9.49
N VAL A 183 4.25 12.26 -9.89
CA VAL A 183 2.90 12.12 -9.34
C VAL A 183 2.83 10.78 -8.62
N ASN A 184 2.91 10.83 -7.29
CA ASN A 184 3.10 9.65 -6.45
C ASN A 184 1.80 9.20 -5.80
N VAL A 185 1.66 7.90 -5.57
CA VAL A 185 0.59 7.33 -4.77
C VAL A 185 0.87 7.60 -3.31
N VAL A 186 -0.05 8.28 -2.63
CA VAL A 186 -0.02 8.58 -1.19
C VAL A 186 -1.15 7.83 -0.50
N TYR A 187 -0.85 7.17 0.62
CA TYR A 187 -1.86 6.53 1.45
C TYR A 187 -2.38 7.48 2.52
N SER A 188 -3.69 7.70 2.55
CA SER A 188 -4.41 8.63 3.43
C SER A 188 -3.73 10.00 3.54
N PRO A 189 -3.64 10.78 2.45
CA PRO A 189 -2.87 12.03 2.43
C PRO A 189 -3.34 12.99 3.54
N VAL A 190 -2.39 13.76 4.08
CA VAL A 190 -2.63 14.75 5.14
C VAL A 190 -2.18 16.14 4.70
N ALA A 191 -2.89 17.17 5.16
CA ALA A 191 -2.50 18.55 4.90
C ALA A 191 -1.15 18.91 5.56
N ASN A 192 -0.46 19.91 5.01
CA ASN A 192 0.85 20.39 5.48
C ASN A 192 1.97 19.34 5.44
N ASN A 193 1.90 18.39 4.51
CA ASN A 193 2.99 17.46 4.25
C ASN A 193 4.13 18.16 3.46
N THR A 194 5.37 17.75 3.70
CA THR A 194 6.55 18.33 3.03
C THR A 194 6.90 17.64 1.72
N ASP A 195 6.42 16.43 1.49
CA ASP A 195 6.86 15.50 0.45
C ASP A 195 5.93 15.53 -0.78
N TYR A 196 4.68 15.96 -0.60
CA TYR A 196 3.71 16.22 -1.67
C TYR A 196 2.84 17.45 -1.41
N ILE A 197 2.23 17.97 -2.48
CA ILE A 197 1.30 19.11 -2.43
C ILE A 197 -0.12 18.58 -2.21
N TYR A 198 -0.64 18.69 -0.99
CA TYR A 198 -1.96 18.14 -0.60
C TYR A 198 -3.12 18.57 -1.54
N ASP A 199 -3.14 19.83 -1.97
CA ASP A 199 -4.22 20.36 -2.82
C ASP A 199 -4.24 19.76 -4.24
N THR A 200 -3.18 19.05 -4.63
CA THR A 200 -3.12 18.32 -5.90
C THR A 200 -3.60 16.88 -5.79
N CYS A 201 -3.87 16.39 -4.58
CA CYS A 201 -4.23 15.00 -4.34
C CYS A 201 -5.60 14.66 -4.92
N SER A 202 -5.62 13.76 -5.91
CA SER A 202 -6.86 13.18 -6.46
C SER A 202 -7.06 11.75 -5.97
N PRO A 203 -8.24 11.39 -5.42
CA PRO A 203 -8.48 10.06 -4.87
C PRO A 203 -8.51 8.99 -5.96
N VAL A 204 -7.84 7.87 -5.71
CA VAL A 204 -7.77 6.72 -6.61
C VAL A 204 -7.96 5.41 -5.85
N ARG A 205 -8.37 4.37 -6.57
CA ARG A 205 -8.20 2.98 -6.19
C ARG A 205 -6.97 2.45 -6.94
N VAL A 206 -6.14 1.68 -6.25
CA VAL A 206 -5.01 0.99 -6.89
C VAL A 206 -5.47 -0.41 -7.27
N GLU A 207 -5.44 -0.76 -8.56
CA GLU A 207 -5.89 -2.07 -9.08
C GLU A 207 -4.72 -2.93 -9.53
N LEU A 208 -4.86 -4.25 -9.36
CA LEU A 208 -3.94 -5.27 -9.84
C LEU A 208 -4.49 -5.84 -11.15
N ILE A 209 -3.79 -5.60 -12.25
CA ILE A 209 -4.14 -6.11 -13.57
C ILE A 209 -3.21 -7.26 -13.94
N SER A 210 -3.75 -8.41 -14.32
CA SER A 210 -2.93 -9.58 -14.65
C SER A 210 -1.95 -9.30 -15.79
N TYR A 211 -0.69 -9.69 -15.58
CA TYR A 211 0.40 -9.56 -16.55
C TYR A 211 0.67 -10.90 -17.25
N TYR A 212 0.66 -10.92 -18.58
CA TYR A 212 0.76 -12.15 -19.40
C TYR A 212 2.08 -12.31 -20.17
N GLY A 213 3.01 -11.36 -20.09
CA GLY A 213 4.30 -11.40 -20.80
C GLY A 213 4.28 -10.69 -22.14
#